data_AF-K4LEM8-F1
#
_entry.id   AF-K4LEM8-F1
#
_cell.length_a   1.000
_cell.length_b   1.000
_cell.length_c   1.000
_cell.angle_alpha   90.00
_cell.angle_beta   90.00
_cell.angle_gamma   90.00
#
_symmetry.space_group_name_H-M   'P 1'
#
loop_
_entity.id
_entity.type
_entity.pdbx_description
1 polymer ?
#
loop_
_entity_poly.entity_id
_entity_poly.type
_entity_poly.pdbx_seq_one_letter_code
_entity_poly.pdbx_strand_id
1 'polypeptide(L)'
;MKRLLTPEEAAELLAVSPKSVRKWLWQGKLKGVRVGRLWRIRESDLEAFLEDRSFQKSLPQREYTRQEIRGFLKADKIAPEVARQVERLLNR
;
A
#
# COMPACT_ATOMS: atom_id res chain seq x y z
N MET A 1 -1.82 -25.13 -14.35
CA MET A 1 -2.55 -25.22 -13.06
C MET A 1 -2.33 -23.93 -12.29
N LYS A 2 -3.36 -23.27 -11.76
CA LYS A 2 -3.17 -22.07 -10.92
C LYS A 2 -2.64 -22.51 -9.55
N ARG A 3 -1.47 -22.02 -9.15
CA ARG A 3 -0.82 -22.36 -7.87
C ARG A 3 -1.64 -21.79 -6.71
N LEU A 4 -1.82 -22.61 -5.67
CA LEU A 4 -2.47 -22.21 -4.43
C LEU A 4 -1.40 -22.15 -3.34
N LEU A 5 -1.31 -21.00 -2.69
CA LEU A 5 -0.41 -20.73 -1.59
C LEU A 5 -1.07 -21.07 -0.27
N THR A 6 -0.28 -21.57 0.66
CA THR A 6 -0.61 -21.62 2.08
C THR A 6 -0.49 -20.23 2.71
N PRO A 7 -1.14 -19.97 3.86
CA PRO A 7 -0.92 -18.74 4.62
C PRO A 7 0.55 -18.51 4.99
N GLU A 8 1.33 -19.59 5.16
CA GLU A 8 2.76 -19.56 5.46
C GLU A 8 3.57 -19.11 4.25
N GLU A 9 3.35 -19.70 3.08
CA GLU A 9 4.01 -19.27 1.84
C GLU A 9 3.66 -17.81 1.48
N ALA A 10 2.38 -17.42 1.60
CA ALA A 10 1.98 -16.04 1.37
C ALA A 10 2.62 -15.07 2.37
N ALA A 11 2.86 -15.51 3.61
CA ALA A 11 3.53 -14.71 4.62
C ALA A 11 5.01 -14.51 4.31
N GLU A 12 5.68 -15.56 3.82
CA GLU A 12 7.07 -15.50 3.37
C GLU A 12 7.24 -14.55 2.19
N LEU A 13 6.38 -14.68 1.16
CA LEU A 13 6.39 -13.78 -0.01
C LEU A 13 6.19 -12.31 0.37
N LEU A 14 5.32 -12.05 1.35
CA LEU A 14 5.01 -10.70 1.81
C LEU A 14 5.96 -10.20 2.92
N ALA A 15 6.91 -11.02 3.37
CA ALA A 15 7.76 -10.74 4.52
C ALA A 15 6.98 -10.29 5.79
N VAL A 16 5.85 -10.95 6.08
CA VAL A 16 5.01 -10.68 7.25
C VAL A 16 4.83 -11.94 8.11
N SER A 17 4.24 -11.78 9.30
CA SER A 17 3.90 -12.96 10.11
C SER A 17 2.75 -13.77 9.50
N PRO A 18 2.77 -15.12 9.55
CA PRO A 18 1.62 -15.95 9.16
C PRO A 18 0.34 -15.61 9.93
N LYS A 19 0.47 -15.12 11.17
CA LYS A 19 -0.66 -14.61 11.97
C LYS A 19 -1.36 -13.43 11.29
N SER A 20 -0.61 -12.52 10.66
CA SER A 20 -1.14 -11.39 9.90
C SER A 20 -1.96 -11.87 8.70
N VAL A 21 -1.42 -12.81 7.92
CA VAL A 21 -2.09 -13.37 6.75
C VAL A 21 -3.40 -14.07 7.15
N ARG A 22 -3.36 -14.93 8.17
CA ARG A 22 -4.57 -15.59 8.70
C ARG A 22 -5.61 -14.59 9.21
N LYS A 23 -5.17 -13.51 9.88
CA LYS A 23 -6.06 -12.43 10.31
C LYS A 23 -6.70 -11.73 9.11
N TRP A 24 -5.97 -11.47 8.03
CA TRP A 24 -6.53 -10.85 6.84
C TRP A 24 -7.54 -11.74 6.14
N LEU A 25 -7.29 -13.05 6.08
CA LEU A 25 -8.25 -14.04 5.57
C LEU A 25 -9.53 -14.07 6.40
N TRP A 26 -9.41 -14.09 7.74
CA TRP A 26 -10.58 -14.03 8.62
C TRP A 26 -11.35 -12.72 8.53
N GLN A 27 -10.66 -11.60 8.31
CA GLN A 27 -11.28 -10.30 8.12
C GLN A 27 -11.87 -10.10 6.71
N GLY A 28 -11.68 -11.06 5.80
CA GLY A 28 -12.07 -10.91 4.38
C GLY A 28 -11.25 -9.86 3.62
N LYS A 29 -10.16 -9.36 4.20
CA LYS A 29 -9.26 -8.38 3.56
C LYS A 29 -8.40 -9.01 2.49
N LEU A 30 -7.97 -10.25 2.71
CA LEU A 30 -7.30 -11.07 1.70
C LEU A 30 -8.27 -12.15 1.27
N LYS A 31 -8.48 -12.31 -0.04
CA LYS A 31 -9.32 -13.38 -0.58
C LYS A 31 -8.59 -14.72 -0.45
N GLY A 32 -9.34 -15.75 -0.09
CA GLY A 32 -8.83 -17.11 0.01
C GLY A 32 -9.95 -18.13 -0.13
N VAL A 33 -9.57 -19.34 -0.53
CA VAL A 33 -10.43 -20.50 -0.65
C VAL A 33 -10.24 -21.37 0.60
N ARG A 34 -11.35 -21.74 1.23
CA ARG A 34 -11.34 -22.64 2.37
C ARG A 34 -11.47 -24.07 1.89
N VAL A 35 -10.45 -24.88 2.16
CA VAL A 35 -10.42 -26.31 1.85
C VAL A 35 -10.47 -27.08 3.16
N GLY A 36 -11.68 -27.39 3.61
CA GLY A 36 -11.95 -27.96 4.94
C GLY A 36 -11.52 -27.01 6.06
N ARG A 37 -10.50 -27.41 6.82
CA ARG A 37 -9.90 -26.60 7.91
C ARG A 37 -8.74 -25.72 7.45
N LEU A 38 -8.30 -25.88 6.20
CA LEU A 38 -7.12 -25.20 5.66
C LEU A 38 -7.53 -24.01 4.79
N TRP A 39 -6.70 -22.97 4.82
CA TRP A 39 -6.79 -21.86 3.90
C TRP A 39 -5.86 -22.07 2.71
N ARG A 40 -6.32 -21.67 1.53
CA ARG A 40 -5.53 -21.58 0.31
C ARG A 40 -5.75 -20.22 -0.33
N ILE A 41 -4.69 -19.62 -0.83
CA ILE A 41 -4.70 -18.29 -1.44
C ILE A 41 -4.30 -18.47 -2.89
N ARG A 42 -5.08 -17.96 -3.84
CA ARG A 42 -4.61 -17.91 -5.23
C ARG A 42 -3.54 -16.83 -5.32
N GLU A 43 -2.48 -17.08 -6.06
CA GLU A 43 -1.44 -16.06 -6.31
C GLU A 43 -2.04 -14.75 -6.84
N SER A 44 -3.01 -14.83 -7.75
CA SER A 44 -3.76 -13.67 -8.25
C SER A 44 -4.53 -12.90 -7.17
N ASP A 45 -5.04 -13.58 -6.13
CA ASP A 45 -5.73 -12.92 -5.03
C ASP A 45 -4.75 -12.20 -4.09
N LEU A 46 -3.53 -12.75 -3.94
CA LEU A 46 -2.45 -12.12 -3.18
C LEU A 46 -1.93 -10.86 -3.90
N GLU A 47 -1.81 -10.92 -5.23
CA GLU A 47 -1.39 -9.78 -6.05
C GLU A 47 -2.44 -8.66 -6.05
N ALA A 48 -3.72 -9.00 -6.26
CA ALA A 48 -4.81 -8.04 -6.17
C ALA A 48 -4.89 -7.37 -4.78
N PHE A 49 -4.57 -8.11 -3.71
CA PHE A 49 -4.49 -7.56 -2.36
C PHE A 49 -3.38 -6.50 -2.18
N LEU A 50 -2.28 -6.62 -2.93
CA LEU A 50 -1.20 -5.63 -2.94
C LEU A 50 -1.58 -4.41 -3.78
N GLU A 51 -2.23 -4.61 -4.93
CA GLU A 51 -2.70 -3.53 -5.80
C GLU A 51 -3.75 -2.66 -5.10
N ASP A 52 -4.73 -3.26 -4.41
CA ASP A 52 -5.74 -2.49 -3.65
C ASP A 52 -5.10 -1.59 -2.57
N ARG A 53 -3.91 -1.95 -2.07
CA ARG A 53 -3.19 -1.18 -1.05
C ARG A 53 -2.18 -0.20 -1.62
N SER A 54 -1.67 -0.41 -2.83
CA SER A 54 -0.80 0.57 -3.48
C SER A 54 -1.57 1.87 -3.79
N PHE A 55 -2.88 1.77 -4.03
CA PHE A 55 -3.77 2.94 -4.17
C PHE A 55 -4.03 3.70 -2.86
N GLN A 56 -3.92 3.06 -1.69
CA GLN A 56 -4.12 3.72 -0.39
C GLN A 56 -2.99 4.71 -0.02
N LYS A 57 -1.88 4.72 -0.76
CA LYS A 57 -0.79 5.70 -0.59
C LYS A 57 -0.67 6.70 -1.73
N SER A 58 -1.69 6.80 -2.59
CA SER A 58 -1.88 8.03 -3.35
C SER A 58 -2.66 9.00 -2.45
N LEU A 59 -1.94 9.89 -1.76
CA LEU A 59 -2.52 11.21 -1.52
C LEU A 59 -3.12 11.62 -2.87
N PRO A 60 -4.35 12.16 -2.93
CA PRO A 60 -4.90 12.61 -4.20
C PRO A 60 -3.81 13.46 -4.86
N GLN A 61 -3.42 13.12 -6.10
CA GLN A 61 -2.56 13.97 -6.90
C GLN A 61 -3.37 15.23 -7.18
N ARG A 62 -3.46 16.09 -6.16
CA ARG A 62 -4.02 17.42 -6.27
C ARG A 62 -3.00 18.16 -7.11
N GLU A 63 -3.42 18.53 -8.30
CA GLU A 63 -2.69 19.48 -9.11
C GLU A 63 -2.72 20.81 -8.36
N TYR A 64 -1.60 21.16 -7.76
CA TYR A 64 -1.43 22.45 -7.11
C TYR A 64 -0.73 23.40 -8.07
N THR A 65 -1.25 24.60 -8.18
CA THR A 65 -0.55 25.69 -8.86
C THR A 65 0.70 26.07 -8.07
N ARG A 66 1.69 26.66 -8.76
CA ARG A 66 2.94 27.17 -8.15
C ARG A 66 2.66 28.16 -7.01
N GLN A 67 1.53 28.88 -7.06
CA GLN A 67 1.11 29.82 -6.01
C GLN A 67 0.60 29.09 -4.76
N GLU A 68 -0.23 28.06 -4.93
CA GLU A 68 -0.72 27.25 -3.82
C GLU A 68 0.42 26.52 -3.12
N ILE A 69 1.37 25.94 -3.87
CA ILE A 69 2.55 25.28 -3.29
C ILE A 69 3.38 26.28 -2.45
N ARG A 70 3.60 27.50 -2.93
CA ARG A 70 4.27 28.57 -2.16
C ARG A 70 3.50 28.94 -0.89
N GLY A 71 2.17 28.94 -0.94
CA GLY A 71 1.32 29.16 0.24
C GLY A 71 1.51 28.09 1.31
N PHE A 72 1.61 26.81 0.92
CA PHE A 72 1.86 25.71 1.86
C PHE A 72 3.25 25.78 2.50
N LEU A 73 4.26 26.18 1.73
CA LEU A 73 5.64 26.35 2.23
C LEU A 73 5.72 27.45 3.29
N LYS A 74 5.01 28.58 3.09
CA LYS A 74 4.95 29.68 4.08
C LYS A 74 4.14 29.33 5.33
N ALA A 75 3.19 28.41 5.24
CA ALA A 75 2.31 28.02 6.33
C ALA A 75 2.92 26.96 7.28
N ASP A 76 4.19 26.59 7.09
CA ASP A 76 4.97 25.64 7.90
C ASP A 76 4.33 24.25 8.08
N LYS A 77 3.46 23.85 7.13
CA LYS A 77 2.75 22.56 7.18
C LYS A 77 3.60 21.38 6.70
N ILE A 78 4.89 21.59 6.42
CA ILE A 78 5.77 20.61 5.78
C ILE A 78 7.13 20.63 6.47
N ALA A 79 7.78 19.46 6.58
CA ALA A 79 9.12 19.34 7.12
C ALA A 79 10.14 20.28 6.41
N PRO A 80 11.06 20.95 7.14
CA PRO A 80 11.98 21.94 6.58
C PRO A 80 12.91 21.41 5.48
N GLU A 81 13.21 20.11 5.48
CA GLU A 81 14.00 19.45 4.43
C GLU A 81 13.25 19.40 3.10
N VAL A 82 11.99 19.00 3.15
CA VAL A 82 11.11 18.88 1.98
C VAL A 82 10.83 20.28 1.40
N ALA A 83 10.61 21.27 2.26
CA ALA A 83 10.37 22.65 1.83
C ALA A 83 11.51 23.21 0.96
N ARG A 84 12.76 23.02 1.39
CA ARG A 84 13.97 23.46 0.65
C ARG A 84 14.12 22.78 -0.70
N GLN A 85 13.77 21.49 -0.79
CA GLN A 85 13.81 20.76 -2.05
C GLN A 85 12.75 21.28 -3.03
N VAL A 86 11.54 21.56 -2.53
CA VAL A 86 10.45 22.08 -3.35
C VAL A 86 10.75 23.50 -3.84
N GLU A 87 11.29 24.39 -2.99
CA GLU A 87 11.69 25.74 -3.42
C GLU A 87 12.70 25.74 -4.57
N ARG A 88 13.66 24.82 -4.55
CA ARG A 88 14.64 24.66 -5.62
C ARG A 88 13.98 24.26 -6.94
N LEU A 89 13.03 23.33 -6.89
CA LEU A 89 12.27 22.89 -8.08
C LEU A 89 11.35 24.00 -8.60
N LEU A 90 10.80 24.82 -7.70
CA LEU A 90 9.93 25.95 -8.02
C LEU A 90 10.67 27.23 -8.44
N ASN A 91 12.00 27.22 -8.57
CA ASN A 91 12.78 28.35 -9.08
C ASN A 91 13.57 27.98 -10.35
N ARG A 92 13.38 26.76 -10.87
CA ARG A 92 13.75 26.38 -12.23
C ARG A 92 12.65 26.78 -13.22
#